data_AF-R7FG19-F1
#
_entry.id   AF-R7FG19-F1
#
_cell.length_a   1.000
_cell.length_b   1.000
_cell.length_c   1.000
_cell.angle_alpha   90.00
_cell.angle_beta   90.00
_cell.angle_gamma   90.00
#
_symmetry.space_group_name_H-M   'P 1'
#
loop_
_entity.id
_entity.type
_entity.pdbx_description
1 polymer ?
#
loop_
_entity_poly.entity_id
_entity_poly.type
_entity_poly.pdbx_seq_one_letter_code
_entity_poly.pdbx_strand_id
1 'polypeptide(L)'
;MTKEQKKQIDDLYNMTNKLTNDMTTNIINKDKEEKKKAKERQKRIKQRKKTEKDNKDKFDFDTETVIGITNKNNRNNNKNSNKNKTTQPKKMTKKQAKIERKKKKIKKILKLIILIALIAGGTCFALISPIFNIEKIEVTGNNKIPSETIISLSQLENGQNIFRFNKNKTVEEIKTNAYIENAKISRKIPNKIEINIEEREATYNVEFLNGYAYINNQGYILEKTEQKIEKPVIRGISTEQEQIVEGNRLNDDDLEKLETVIQIMNICKSYELDTKVSSIDVTSKNDYILEMDEEKKTVHLGNDSNLNNKMLYVPAIITENKGKEGTIYLNGDINNNFKPRFREKV
;
A
#
# COMPACT_ATOMS: atom_id res chain seq x y z
N MET A 1 10.32 -40.86 23.31
CA MET A 1 9.28 -40.82 22.27
C MET A 1 8.74 -42.21 22.02
N THR A 2 7.46 -42.42 22.26
CA THR A 2 6.79 -43.70 21.97
C THR A 2 6.62 -43.87 20.46
N LYS A 3 6.45 -45.11 19.97
CA LYS A 3 6.21 -45.38 18.53
C LYS A 3 4.98 -44.64 18.00
N GLU A 4 4.00 -44.41 18.87
CA GLU A 4 2.75 -43.69 18.58
C GLU A 4 2.99 -42.20 18.33
N GLN A 5 3.86 -41.58 19.14
CA GLN A 5 4.25 -40.17 18.97
C GLN A 5 5.04 -39.94 17.67
N LYS A 6 5.90 -40.90 17.27
CA LYS A 6 6.60 -40.83 15.97
C LYS A 6 5.63 -40.85 14.79
N LYS A 7 4.64 -41.76 14.83
CA LYS A 7 3.64 -41.89 13.78
C LYS A 7 2.79 -40.62 13.64
N GLN A 8 2.37 -40.01 14.76
CA GLN A 8 1.61 -38.75 14.74
C GLN A 8 2.40 -37.58 14.13
N ILE A 9 3.72 -37.52 14.38
CA ILE A 9 4.58 -36.49 13.81
C ILE A 9 4.78 -36.70 12.31
N ASP A 10 5.00 -37.94 11.87
CA ASP A 10 5.12 -38.28 10.45
C ASP A 10 3.81 -37.98 9.70
N ASP A 11 2.66 -38.27 10.31
CA ASP A 11 1.34 -37.96 9.76
C ASP A 11 1.11 -36.43 9.66
N LEU A 12 1.50 -35.66 10.67
CA LEU A 12 1.44 -34.20 10.64
C LEU A 12 2.36 -33.60 9.56
N TYR A 13 3.59 -34.10 9.45
CA TYR A 13 4.57 -33.63 8.47
C TYR A 13 4.07 -33.86 7.04
N ASN A 14 3.52 -35.05 6.78
CA ASN A 14 2.95 -35.38 5.47
C ASN A 14 1.69 -34.55 5.16
N MET A 15 0.84 -34.29 6.16
CA MET A 15 -0.34 -33.44 6.01
C MET A 15 0.04 -32.00 5.70
N THR A 16 1.07 -31.47 6.37
CA THR A 16 1.54 -30.09 6.19
C THR A 16 2.15 -29.89 4.79
N ASN A 17 3.00 -30.82 4.35
CA ASN A 17 3.58 -30.79 3.00
C ASN A 17 2.53 -30.92 1.89
N LYS A 18 1.45 -31.68 2.13
CA LYS A 18 0.33 -31.78 1.20
C LYS A 18 -0.43 -30.45 1.10
N LEU A 19 -0.71 -29.81 2.23
CA LEU A 19 -1.38 -28.50 2.29
C LEU A 19 -0.56 -27.40 1.60
N THR A 20 0.76 -27.38 1.77
CA THR A 20 1.63 -26.39 1.10
C THR A 20 1.71 -26.62 -0.42
N ASN A 21 1.75 -27.87 -0.86
CA ASN A 21 1.73 -28.21 -2.29
C ASN A 21 0.36 -27.88 -2.94
N ASP A 22 -0.74 -28.08 -2.21
CA ASP A 22 -2.08 -27.70 -2.69
C ASP A 22 -2.27 -26.17 -2.71
N MET A 23 -1.71 -25.42 -1.76
CA MET A 23 -1.71 -23.95 -1.80
C MET A 23 -0.88 -23.40 -2.97
N THR A 24 0.34 -23.91 -3.16
CA THR A 24 1.22 -23.45 -4.24
C THR A 24 0.65 -23.75 -5.63
N THR A 25 0.05 -24.93 -5.84
CA THR A 25 -0.65 -25.25 -7.08
C THR A 25 -1.88 -24.37 -7.30
N ASN A 26 -2.64 -24.05 -6.25
CA ASN A 26 -3.77 -23.12 -6.34
C ASN A 26 -3.34 -21.68 -6.68
N ILE A 27 -2.23 -21.18 -6.11
CA ILE A 27 -1.67 -19.87 -6.44
C ILE A 27 -1.23 -19.83 -7.91
N ILE A 28 -0.50 -20.85 -8.38
CA ILE A 28 -0.04 -20.93 -9.78
C ILE A 28 -1.24 -21.00 -10.74
N ASN A 29 -2.29 -21.74 -10.38
CA ASN A 29 -3.50 -21.83 -11.19
C ASN A 29 -4.27 -20.50 -11.22
N LYS A 30 -4.37 -19.80 -10.09
CA LYS A 30 -4.99 -18.48 -10.00
C LYS A 30 -4.23 -17.44 -10.84
N ASP A 31 -2.90 -17.45 -10.80
CA ASP A 31 -2.03 -16.60 -11.63
C ASP A 31 -2.19 -16.89 -13.13
N LYS A 32 -2.29 -18.16 -13.51
CA LYS A 32 -2.58 -18.56 -14.90
C LYS A 32 -3.97 -18.10 -15.33
N GLU A 33 -4.96 -18.20 -14.46
CA GLU A 33 -6.32 -17.76 -14.72
C GLU A 33 -6.43 -16.23 -14.85
N GLU A 34 -5.72 -15.47 -14.00
CA GLU A 34 -5.64 -14.01 -14.07
C GLU A 34 -4.92 -13.56 -15.35
N LYS A 35 -3.81 -14.20 -15.72
CA LYS A 35 -3.12 -13.95 -17.01
C LYS A 35 -4.02 -14.27 -18.21
N LYS A 36 -4.84 -15.31 -18.13
CA LYS A 36 -5.84 -15.65 -19.16
C LYS A 36 -6.96 -14.59 -19.23
N LYS A 37 -7.53 -14.19 -18.09
CA LYS A 37 -8.54 -13.12 -17.97
C LYS A 37 -8.01 -11.78 -18.46
N ALA A 38 -6.74 -11.45 -18.19
CA ALA A 38 -6.08 -10.24 -18.67
C ALA A 38 -5.88 -10.26 -20.19
N LYS A 39 -5.44 -11.39 -20.77
CA LYS A 39 -5.35 -11.57 -22.23
C LYS A 39 -6.72 -11.47 -22.91
N GLU A 40 -7.76 -12.06 -22.33
CA GLU A 40 -9.14 -11.95 -22.83
C GLU A 40 -9.69 -10.53 -22.69
N ARG A 41 -9.39 -9.81 -21.61
CA ARG A 41 -9.75 -8.39 -21.44
C ARG A 41 -9.05 -7.52 -22.47
N GLN A 42 -7.76 -7.74 -22.75
CA GLN A 42 -7.04 -7.04 -23.82
C GLN A 42 -7.59 -7.36 -25.20
N LYS A 43 -7.96 -8.63 -25.48
CA LYS A 43 -8.66 -9.01 -26.72
C LYS A 43 -10.02 -8.32 -26.83
N ARG A 44 -10.81 -8.26 -25.75
CA ARG A 44 -12.09 -7.54 -25.69
C ARG A 44 -11.94 -6.04 -25.84
N ILE A 45 -10.89 -5.42 -25.30
CA ILE A 45 -10.59 -3.99 -25.49
C ILE A 45 -10.15 -3.72 -26.93
N LYS A 46 -9.32 -4.59 -27.53
CA LYS A 46 -8.94 -4.48 -28.94
C LYS A 46 -10.14 -4.70 -29.87
N GLN A 47 -11.03 -5.65 -29.56
CA GLN A 47 -12.30 -5.83 -30.25
C GLN A 47 -13.20 -4.62 -30.05
N ARG A 48 -13.44 -4.12 -28.82
CA ARG A 48 -14.21 -2.89 -28.58
C ARG A 48 -13.64 -1.68 -29.31
N LYS A 49 -12.32 -1.48 -29.32
CA LYS A 49 -11.70 -0.38 -30.10
C LYS A 49 -11.85 -0.59 -31.60
N LYS A 50 -11.88 -1.84 -32.08
CA LYS A 50 -12.17 -2.17 -33.48
C LYS A 50 -13.66 -1.96 -33.78
N THR A 51 -14.57 -2.38 -32.92
CA THR A 51 -16.03 -2.18 -33.03
C THR A 51 -16.44 -0.72 -32.82
N GLU A 52 -15.74 0.07 -32.01
CA GLU A 52 -15.94 1.54 -31.89
C GLU A 52 -15.37 2.28 -33.09
N LYS A 53 -14.33 1.73 -33.74
CA LYS A 53 -13.82 2.25 -35.01
C LYS A 53 -14.77 1.87 -36.16
N ASP A 54 -15.28 0.64 -36.17
CA ASP A 54 -16.24 0.13 -37.15
C ASP A 54 -17.67 0.72 -36.92
N ASN A 55 -18.06 1.06 -35.68
CA ASN A 55 -19.32 1.75 -35.34
C ASN A 55 -19.22 3.28 -35.45
N LYS A 56 -18.02 3.88 -35.40
CA LYS A 56 -17.84 5.26 -35.88
C LYS A 56 -18.05 5.36 -37.39
N ASP A 57 -17.89 4.23 -38.10
CA ASP A 57 -18.10 4.10 -39.54
C ASP A 57 -19.44 3.41 -39.92
N LYS A 58 -20.32 3.12 -38.94
CA LYS A 58 -21.66 2.56 -39.19
C LYS A 58 -22.75 3.43 -38.59
N PHE A 59 -23.49 4.07 -39.48
CA PHE A 59 -24.69 4.85 -39.21
C PHE A 59 -25.85 3.94 -38.76
N ASP A 60 -26.37 4.15 -37.55
CA ASP A 60 -27.53 3.45 -36.99
C ASP A 60 -28.82 4.22 -37.35
N PHE A 61 -29.71 3.58 -38.13
CA PHE A 61 -30.90 4.22 -38.68
C PHE A 61 -32.06 4.36 -37.68
N ASP A 62 -32.03 3.63 -36.56
CA ASP A 62 -33.19 3.54 -35.64
C ASP A 62 -33.05 4.43 -34.39
N THR A 63 -31.84 4.92 -34.08
CA THR A 63 -31.58 5.70 -32.84
C THR A 63 -31.00 7.10 -33.06
N GLU A 64 -30.58 7.44 -34.28
CA GLU A 64 -30.10 8.79 -34.61
C GLU A 64 -31.14 9.58 -35.42
N THR A 65 -31.52 10.77 -34.92
CA THR A 65 -32.45 11.65 -35.63
C THR A 65 -31.78 12.30 -36.84
N VAL A 66 -32.02 11.73 -38.02
CA VAL A 66 -31.59 12.29 -39.30
C VAL A 66 -32.51 13.45 -39.69
N ILE A 67 -32.09 14.69 -39.43
CA ILE A 67 -32.75 15.87 -40.01
C ILE A 67 -32.30 16.01 -41.48
N GLY A 68 -33.03 15.31 -42.36
CA GLY A 68 -33.39 15.78 -43.71
C GLY A 68 -32.39 15.56 -44.85
N ILE A 69 -32.33 14.34 -45.39
CA ILE A 69 -32.20 14.13 -46.85
C ILE A 69 -33.27 13.11 -47.26
N THR A 70 -34.27 13.59 -47.99
CA THR A 70 -35.30 12.78 -48.65
C THR A 70 -34.69 11.92 -49.76
N ASN A 71 -34.83 10.59 -49.67
CA ASN A 71 -34.46 9.68 -50.74
C ASN A 71 -35.67 9.40 -51.65
N LYS A 72 -35.42 9.48 -52.95
CA LYS A 72 -36.38 9.40 -54.06
C LYS A 72 -36.35 7.97 -54.60
N ASN A 73 -37.53 7.45 -54.96
CA ASN A 73 -37.82 6.12 -55.56
C ASN A 73 -38.16 5.00 -54.57
N ASN A 74 -39.44 4.77 -54.30
CA ASN A 74 -40.22 3.74 -55.01
C ASN A 74 -41.68 3.76 -54.54
N ARG A 75 -42.62 4.02 -55.45
CA ARG A 75 -44.02 3.56 -55.43
C ARG A 75 -44.75 4.09 -56.67
N ASN A 76 -44.57 3.40 -57.78
CA ASN A 76 -45.68 3.21 -58.70
C ASN A 76 -46.49 2.02 -58.19
N ASN A 77 -47.69 2.28 -57.67
CA ASN A 77 -48.90 1.60 -58.11
C ASN A 77 -50.14 2.13 -57.37
N ASN A 78 -51.19 2.35 -58.17
CA ASN A 78 -52.59 2.66 -57.87
C ASN A 78 -53.00 4.11 -57.55
N LYS A 79 -53.39 4.80 -58.64
CA LYS A 79 -54.69 5.46 -58.91
C LYS A 79 -55.28 6.42 -57.86
N ASN A 80 -55.42 7.66 -58.33
CA ASN A 80 -56.52 8.63 -58.12
C ASN A 80 -56.89 9.02 -56.68
N SER A 81 -56.49 10.22 -56.26
CA SER A 81 -57.34 11.43 -56.21
C SER A 81 -56.75 12.52 -55.30
N ASN A 82 -57.01 13.78 -55.69
CA ASN A 82 -56.91 15.01 -54.92
C ASN A 82 -55.52 15.57 -54.49
N LYS A 83 -55.03 16.45 -55.38
CA LYS A 83 -54.30 17.68 -55.06
C LYS A 83 -55.05 18.52 -53.99
N ASN A 84 -54.39 18.90 -52.89
CA ASN A 84 -53.89 20.28 -52.70
C ASN A 84 -53.26 20.57 -51.32
N LYS A 85 -52.14 21.32 -51.40
CA LYS A 85 -51.45 22.17 -50.40
C LYS A 85 -50.59 21.52 -49.30
N THR A 86 -49.33 21.26 -49.64
CA THR A 86 -48.18 21.34 -48.72
C THR A 86 -47.02 22.09 -49.40
N THR A 87 -46.44 23.04 -48.67
CA THR A 87 -45.41 23.99 -49.06
C THR A 87 -44.07 23.31 -49.37
N GLN A 88 -43.48 23.57 -50.54
CA GLN A 88 -42.16 23.05 -50.92
C GLN A 88 -41.01 23.78 -50.21
N PRO A 89 -39.92 23.11 -49.81
CA PRO A 89 -38.74 23.77 -49.24
C PRO A 89 -37.95 24.51 -50.33
N LYS A 90 -37.68 25.80 -50.12
CA LYS A 90 -36.82 26.63 -50.99
C LYS A 90 -35.42 25.97 -51.13
N LYS A 91 -35.01 25.61 -52.34
CA LYS A 91 -33.63 25.17 -52.65
C LYS A 91 -32.66 26.35 -52.52
N MET A 92 -31.74 26.26 -51.55
CA MET A 92 -30.68 27.25 -51.34
C MET A 92 -29.63 27.25 -52.46
N THR A 93 -29.15 28.43 -52.87
CA THR A 93 -28.06 28.58 -53.85
C THR A 93 -26.69 28.14 -53.27
N LYS A 94 -25.75 27.70 -54.13
CA LYS A 94 -24.37 27.26 -53.72
C LYS A 94 -23.62 28.33 -52.89
N LYS A 95 -23.90 29.63 -53.08
CA LYS A 95 -23.39 30.74 -52.24
C LYS A 95 -24.03 30.77 -50.84
N GLN A 96 -25.35 30.56 -50.73
CA GLN A 96 -26.08 30.52 -49.44
C GLN A 96 -25.64 29.32 -48.58
N ALA A 97 -25.42 28.14 -49.17
CA ALA A 97 -24.92 26.96 -48.46
C ALA A 97 -23.48 27.15 -47.90
N LYS A 98 -22.60 27.87 -48.63
CA LYS A 98 -21.27 28.23 -48.12
C LYS A 98 -21.35 29.21 -46.94
N ILE A 99 -22.27 30.19 -46.98
CA ILE A 99 -22.50 31.14 -45.88
C ILE A 99 -23.07 30.43 -44.65
N GLU A 100 -24.03 29.52 -44.81
CA GLU A 100 -24.56 28.74 -43.68
C GLU A 100 -23.52 27.80 -43.07
N ARG A 101 -22.66 27.17 -43.88
CA ARG A 101 -21.53 26.37 -43.37
C ARG A 101 -20.54 27.25 -42.58
N LYS A 102 -20.24 28.47 -43.05
CA LYS A 102 -19.43 29.45 -42.31
C LYS A 102 -20.12 29.89 -41.01
N LYS A 103 -21.41 30.21 -41.03
CA LYS A 103 -22.21 30.56 -39.83
C LYS A 103 -22.27 29.40 -38.82
N LYS A 104 -22.44 28.15 -39.26
CA LYS A 104 -22.38 26.96 -38.40
C LYS A 104 -21.01 26.78 -37.76
N LYS A 105 -19.91 27.01 -38.51
CA LYS A 105 -18.55 27.00 -37.97
C LYS A 105 -18.34 28.12 -36.94
N ILE A 106 -18.76 29.36 -37.23
CA ILE A 106 -18.68 30.49 -36.29
C ILE A 106 -19.49 30.21 -35.02
N LYS A 107 -20.71 29.68 -35.12
CA LYS A 107 -21.51 29.28 -33.95
C LYS A 107 -20.82 28.21 -33.11
N LYS A 108 -20.15 27.22 -33.74
CA LYS A 108 -19.36 26.22 -33.02
C LYS A 108 -18.17 26.83 -32.29
N ILE A 109 -17.42 27.73 -32.94
CA ILE A 109 -16.30 28.46 -32.34
C ILE A 109 -16.79 29.33 -31.18
N LEU A 110 -17.89 30.06 -31.36
CA LEU A 110 -18.48 30.90 -30.32
C LEU A 110 -18.90 30.07 -29.09
N LYS A 111 -19.54 28.90 -29.30
CA LYS A 111 -19.84 27.98 -28.20
C LYS A 111 -18.59 27.51 -27.47
N LEU A 112 -17.51 27.22 -28.20
CA LEU A 112 -16.24 26.83 -27.60
C LEU A 112 -15.62 27.97 -26.78
N ILE A 113 -15.62 29.21 -27.30
CA ILE A 113 -15.11 30.38 -26.60
C ILE A 113 -15.91 30.63 -25.31
N ILE A 114 -17.25 30.56 -25.38
CA ILE A 114 -18.10 30.73 -24.19
C ILE A 114 -17.80 29.63 -23.16
N LEU A 115 -17.63 28.37 -23.59
CA LEU A 115 -17.27 27.28 -22.69
C LEU A 115 -15.92 27.52 -22.01
N ILE A 116 -14.90 27.94 -22.77
CA ILE A 116 -13.58 28.28 -22.23
C ILE A 116 -13.68 29.46 -21.26
N ALA A 117 -14.44 30.51 -21.60
CA ALA A 117 -14.65 31.67 -20.74
C ALA A 117 -15.35 31.30 -19.42
N LEU A 118 -16.35 30.40 -19.47
CA LEU A 118 -17.02 29.88 -18.28
C LEU A 118 -16.07 29.06 -17.39
N ILE A 119 -15.24 28.20 -17.99
CA ILE A 119 -14.24 27.42 -17.24
C ILE A 119 -13.22 28.37 -16.62
N ALA A 120 -12.66 29.29 -17.39
CA ALA A 120 -11.67 30.26 -16.90
C ALA A 120 -12.25 31.15 -15.80
N GLY A 121 -13.48 31.66 -15.98
CA GLY A 121 -14.19 32.44 -14.97
C GLY A 121 -14.46 31.64 -13.70
N GLY A 122 -14.91 30.39 -13.83
CA GLY A 122 -15.14 29.48 -12.70
C GLY A 122 -13.85 29.15 -11.94
N THR A 123 -12.75 28.88 -12.64
CA THR A 123 -11.43 28.64 -12.02
C THR A 123 -10.92 29.90 -11.32
N CYS A 124 -11.05 31.08 -11.93
CA CYS A 124 -10.66 32.35 -11.32
C CYS A 124 -11.47 32.63 -10.04
N PHE A 125 -12.79 32.40 -10.10
CA PHE A 125 -13.66 32.47 -8.94
C PHE A 125 -13.21 31.48 -7.84
N ALA A 126 -12.93 30.23 -8.18
CA ALA A 126 -12.50 29.23 -7.20
C ALA A 126 -11.17 29.58 -6.52
N LEU A 127 -10.21 30.16 -7.26
CA LEU A 127 -8.87 30.50 -6.77
C LEU A 127 -8.78 31.81 -5.97
N ILE A 128 -9.80 32.66 -6.04
CA ILE A 128 -9.79 34.01 -5.43
C ILE A 128 -10.92 34.16 -4.39
N SER A 129 -12.02 33.44 -4.53
CA SER A 129 -13.17 33.57 -3.64
C SER A 129 -12.83 33.15 -2.20
N PRO A 130 -13.14 33.99 -1.20
CA PRO A 130 -12.96 33.67 0.22
C PRO A 130 -13.78 32.46 0.69
N ILE A 131 -14.83 32.08 -0.03
CA ILE A 131 -15.66 30.90 0.29
C ILE A 131 -14.81 29.61 0.30
N PHE A 132 -13.73 29.58 -0.48
CA PHE A 132 -12.81 28.44 -0.56
C PHE A 132 -11.57 28.59 0.33
N ASN A 133 -11.58 29.56 1.26
CA ASN A 133 -10.52 29.67 2.25
C ASN A 133 -10.66 28.57 3.30
N ILE A 134 -9.53 28.04 3.76
CA ILE A 134 -9.50 26.98 4.75
C ILE A 134 -9.97 27.55 6.09
N GLU A 135 -11.04 26.98 6.63
CA GLU A 135 -11.58 27.28 7.97
C GLU A 135 -11.30 26.17 8.97
N LYS A 136 -11.23 24.91 8.49
CA LYS A 136 -11.06 23.75 9.34
C LYS A 136 -10.06 22.77 8.73
N ILE A 137 -9.08 22.37 9.52
CA ILE A 137 -8.17 21.26 9.22
C ILE A 137 -8.44 20.17 10.25
N GLU A 138 -8.74 18.97 9.77
CA GLU A 138 -9.04 17.82 10.62
C GLU A 138 -8.00 16.72 10.36
N VAL A 139 -7.33 16.29 11.41
CA VAL A 139 -6.34 15.22 11.36
C VAL A 139 -6.93 13.96 11.97
N THR A 140 -6.73 12.83 11.31
CA THR A 140 -7.20 11.51 11.78
C THR A 140 -6.13 10.45 11.55
N GLY A 141 -6.16 9.36 12.33
CA GLY A 141 -5.21 8.25 12.21
C GLY A 141 -3.87 8.46 12.91
N ASN A 142 -3.71 9.59 13.60
CA ASN A 142 -2.56 9.86 14.46
C ASN A 142 -2.79 9.31 15.87
N ASN A 143 -1.76 8.72 16.48
CA ASN A 143 -1.81 8.12 17.82
C ASN A 143 -0.69 8.68 18.71
N LYS A 144 0.56 8.61 18.25
CA LYS A 144 1.74 9.14 18.93
C LYS A 144 1.95 10.63 18.62
N ILE A 145 1.76 11.07 17.38
CA ILE A 145 2.00 12.46 17.00
C ILE A 145 0.73 13.30 17.18
N PRO A 146 0.77 14.41 17.94
CA PRO A 146 -0.39 15.29 18.10
C PRO A 146 -0.87 15.90 16.77
N SER A 147 -2.17 16.11 16.65
CA SER A 147 -2.78 16.71 15.46
C SER A 147 -2.24 18.12 15.17
N GLU A 148 -1.93 18.88 16.21
CA GLU A 148 -1.35 20.22 16.15
C GLU A 148 0.03 20.20 15.49
N THR A 149 0.86 19.21 15.85
CA THR A 149 2.19 19.01 15.24
C THR A 149 2.05 18.69 13.76
N ILE A 150 1.11 17.82 13.39
CA ILE A 150 0.85 17.47 11.98
C ILE A 150 0.35 18.68 11.19
N ILE A 151 -0.53 19.50 11.76
CA ILE A 151 -1.00 20.75 11.15
C ILE A 151 0.18 21.71 10.97
N SER A 152 1.05 21.86 11.98
CA SER A 152 2.25 22.69 11.89
C SER A 152 3.19 22.23 10.77
N LEU A 153 3.48 20.92 10.70
CA LEU A 153 4.32 20.33 9.65
C LEU A 153 3.69 20.49 8.26
N SER A 154 2.36 20.51 8.16
CA SER A 154 1.67 20.67 6.88
C SER A 154 1.87 22.05 6.23
N GLN A 155 2.31 23.06 6.98
CA GLN A 155 2.42 24.45 6.52
C GLN A 155 1.12 25.00 5.92
N LEU A 156 -0.02 24.41 6.26
CA LEU A 156 -1.35 24.89 5.85
C LEU A 156 -1.80 25.97 6.83
N GLU A 157 -2.19 27.11 6.28
CA GLU A 157 -2.66 28.25 7.07
C GLU A 157 -4.18 28.39 6.99
N ASN A 158 -4.81 28.69 8.12
CA ASN A 158 -6.21 29.13 8.12
C ASN A 158 -6.34 30.42 7.30
N GLY A 159 -7.38 30.50 6.48
CA GLY A 159 -7.60 31.63 5.57
C GLY A 159 -6.91 31.50 4.20
N GLN A 160 -5.98 30.55 4.01
CA GLN A 160 -5.42 30.27 2.69
C GLN A 160 -6.48 29.59 1.79
N ASN A 161 -6.50 29.91 0.50
CA ASN A 161 -7.40 29.27 -0.45
C ASN A 161 -7.04 27.77 -0.66
N ILE A 162 -8.03 26.88 -0.49
CA ILE A 162 -7.89 25.42 -0.53
C ILE A 162 -7.34 24.88 -1.85
N PHE A 163 -7.47 25.62 -2.95
CA PHE A 163 -6.97 25.20 -4.27
C PHE A 163 -5.54 25.67 -4.55
N ARG A 164 -4.98 26.58 -3.75
CA ARG A 164 -3.67 27.20 -4.01
C ARG A 164 -2.47 26.39 -3.50
N PHE A 165 -2.63 25.58 -2.47
CA PHE A 165 -1.51 24.81 -1.92
C PHE A 165 -1.18 23.59 -2.80
N ASN A 166 0.10 23.21 -2.80
CA ASN A 166 0.56 21.98 -3.46
C ASN A 166 0.42 20.80 -2.50
N LYS A 167 -0.58 19.95 -2.77
CA LYS A 167 -0.87 18.75 -1.97
C LYS A 167 0.35 17.84 -1.80
N ASN A 168 1.14 17.62 -2.85
CA ASN A 168 2.29 16.71 -2.78
C ASN A 168 3.37 17.30 -1.88
N LYS A 169 3.67 18.60 -2.04
CA LYS A 169 4.61 19.28 -1.15
C LYS A 169 4.17 19.16 0.31
N THR A 170 2.91 19.46 0.62
CA THR A 170 2.38 19.34 1.98
C THR A 170 2.53 17.91 2.53
N VAL A 171 2.32 16.88 1.72
CA VAL A 171 2.54 15.48 2.14
C VAL A 171 4.01 15.23 2.48
N GLU A 172 4.95 15.72 1.66
CA GLU A 172 6.39 15.58 1.92
C GLU A 172 6.80 16.31 3.21
N GLU A 173 6.30 17.53 3.45
CA GLU A 173 6.58 18.29 4.68
C GLU A 173 6.07 17.54 5.92
N ILE A 174 4.87 16.95 5.87
CA ILE A 174 4.36 16.09 6.95
C ILE A 174 5.28 14.87 7.16
N LYS A 175 5.70 14.22 6.08
CA LYS A 175 6.57 13.02 6.12
C LYS A 175 8.00 13.28 6.59
N THR A 176 8.40 14.54 6.81
CA THR A 176 9.68 14.85 7.47
C THR A 176 9.73 14.31 8.90
N ASN A 177 8.58 14.12 9.55
CA ASN A 177 8.53 13.42 10.82
C ASN A 177 8.68 11.91 10.60
N ALA A 178 9.70 11.31 11.21
CA ALA A 178 10.06 9.91 11.01
C ALA A 178 8.97 8.92 11.45
N TYR A 179 8.08 9.32 12.37
CA TYR A 179 6.93 8.50 12.76
C TYR A 179 5.83 8.43 11.69
N ILE A 180 5.85 9.25 10.64
CA ILE A 180 4.76 9.26 9.65
C ILE A 180 5.13 8.39 8.44
N GLU A 181 4.45 7.26 8.28
CA GLU A 181 4.61 6.37 7.12
C GLU A 181 3.92 6.96 5.89
N ASN A 182 2.64 7.30 6.04
CA ASN A 182 1.82 7.87 4.97
C ASN A 182 0.96 9.02 5.45
N ALA A 183 0.72 9.97 4.55
CA ALA A 183 -0.21 11.06 4.74
C ALA A 183 -1.10 11.20 3.49
N LYS A 184 -2.41 11.29 3.70
CA LYS A 184 -3.41 11.46 2.64
C LYS A 184 -4.23 12.71 2.91
N ILE A 185 -4.08 13.70 2.03
CA ILE A 185 -4.79 14.97 2.14
C ILE A 185 -6.01 14.97 1.21
N SER A 186 -7.19 15.28 1.74
CA SER A 186 -8.43 15.40 0.99
C SER A 186 -9.05 16.77 1.20
N ARG A 187 -9.50 17.39 0.12
CA ARG A 187 -10.22 18.68 0.16
C ARG A 187 -11.72 18.40 0.30
N LYS A 188 -12.32 18.87 1.39
CA LYS A 188 -13.76 18.87 1.62
C LYS A 188 -14.28 20.28 1.33
N ILE A 189 -14.68 20.45 0.08
CA ILE A 189 -15.19 21.73 -0.44
C ILE A 189 -16.46 22.13 0.34
N PRO A 190 -16.62 23.41 0.71
CA PRO A 190 -15.82 24.53 0.23
C PRO A 190 -14.53 24.83 1.03
N ASN A 191 -14.47 24.58 2.34
CA ASN A 191 -13.52 25.23 3.24
C ASN A 191 -12.81 24.30 4.25
N LYS A 192 -12.90 22.98 4.08
CA LYS A 192 -12.31 22.00 5.02
C LYS A 192 -11.22 21.15 4.36
N ILE A 193 -10.15 20.87 5.10
CA ILE A 193 -9.11 19.89 4.73
C ILE A 193 -9.15 18.74 5.72
N GLU A 194 -9.07 17.52 5.20
CA GLU A 194 -8.85 16.30 6.00
C GLU A 194 -7.47 15.74 5.70
N ILE A 195 -6.70 15.48 6.75
CA ILE A 195 -5.39 14.85 6.71
C ILE A 195 -5.52 13.50 7.43
N ASN A 196 -5.43 12.42 6.69
CA ASN A 196 -5.40 11.07 7.24
C ASN A 196 -3.94 10.60 7.31
N ILE A 197 -3.50 10.21 8.50
CA ILE A 197 -2.14 9.82 8.82
C ILE A 197 -2.09 8.32 9.11
N GLU A 198 -1.01 7.69 8.67
CA GLU A 198 -0.60 6.34 9.04
C GLU A 198 0.77 6.47 9.72
N GLU A 199 0.83 6.15 11.00
CA GLU A 199 2.06 6.23 11.80
C GLU A 199 2.81 4.89 11.81
N ARG A 200 4.14 4.96 11.83
CA ARG A 200 5.03 3.84 12.11
C ARG A 200 4.99 3.52 13.59
N GLU A 201 4.90 2.24 13.91
CA GLU A 201 5.06 1.74 15.28
C GLU A 201 6.52 1.40 15.57
N ALA A 202 7.04 1.84 16.71
CA ALA A 202 8.34 1.42 17.20
C ALA A 202 8.25 -0.02 17.75
N THR A 203 9.00 -0.94 17.14
CA THR A 203 8.94 -2.37 17.46
C THR A 203 10.20 -2.89 18.13
N TYR A 204 11.34 -2.21 17.94
CA TYR A 204 12.62 -2.58 18.55
C TYR A 204 13.40 -1.35 18.99
N ASN A 205 14.28 -1.57 19.97
CA ASN A 205 15.37 -0.66 20.30
C ASN A 205 16.64 -1.14 19.58
N VAL A 206 17.48 -0.24 19.10
CA VAL A 206 18.82 -0.53 18.57
C VAL A 206 19.83 0.23 19.41
N GLU A 207 20.86 -0.43 19.92
CA GLU A 207 21.92 0.25 20.66
C GLU A 207 22.72 1.19 19.75
N PHE A 208 22.86 2.44 20.17
CA PHE A 208 23.52 3.52 19.44
C PHE A 208 24.31 4.40 20.40
N LEU A 209 25.64 4.47 20.24
CA LEU A 209 26.54 5.18 21.16
C LEU A 209 26.24 4.88 22.64
N ASN A 210 25.73 5.88 23.38
CA ASN A 210 25.37 5.79 24.80
C ASN A 210 23.84 5.76 25.02
N GLY A 211 23.06 5.43 23.98
CA GLY A 211 21.61 5.41 24.02
C GLY A 211 21.02 4.41 23.04
N TYR A 212 19.80 4.70 22.59
CA TYR A 212 18.99 3.82 21.75
C TYR A 212 18.38 4.59 20.58
N ALA A 213 18.27 3.90 19.45
CA ALA A 213 17.45 4.31 18.33
C ALA A 213 16.23 3.40 18.26
N TYR A 214 15.04 3.98 18.23
CA TYR A 214 13.80 3.21 18.04
C TYR A 214 13.60 2.94 16.55
N ILE A 215 13.33 1.69 16.21
CA ILE A 215 13.07 1.29 14.82
C ILE A 215 11.73 0.58 14.68
N ASN A 216 11.17 0.61 13.47
CA ASN A 216 10.02 -0.22 13.10
C ASN A 216 10.46 -1.52 12.39
N ASN A 217 9.48 -2.37 12.06
CA ASN A 217 9.71 -3.64 11.33
C ASN A 217 10.23 -3.46 9.90
N GLN A 218 10.16 -2.25 9.34
CA GLN A 218 10.75 -1.95 8.03
C GLN A 218 12.21 -1.47 8.18
N GLY A 219 12.71 -1.25 9.40
CA GLY A 219 14.05 -0.76 9.68
C GLY A 219 14.20 0.77 9.58
N TYR A 220 13.10 1.54 9.57
CA TYR A 220 13.17 3.00 9.69
C TYR A 220 13.48 3.41 11.13
N ILE A 221 14.37 4.37 11.27
CA ILE A 221 14.78 4.97 12.53
C ILE A 221 13.82 6.10 12.86
N LEU A 222 13.12 5.99 13.98
CA LEU A 222 12.00 6.88 14.32
C LEU A 222 12.39 7.97 15.31
N GLU A 223 13.22 7.63 16.29
CA GLU A 223 13.58 8.51 17.41
C GLU A 223 14.91 8.06 17.99
N LYS A 224 15.73 9.01 18.45
CA LYS A 224 16.95 8.72 19.22
C LYS A 224 16.82 9.26 20.64
N THR A 225 17.12 8.42 21.61
CA THR A 225 16.95 8.75 23.02
C THR A 225 17.87 7.91 23.90
N GLU A 226 18.17 8.39 25.10
CA GLU A 226 18.99 7.66 26.09
C GLU A 226 18.21 6.51 26.75
N GLN A 227 16.88 6.52 26.64
CA GLN A 227 16.01 5.53 27.27
C GLN A 227 15.58 4.48 26.25
N LYS A 228 15.39 3.24 26.71
CA LYS A 228 14.75 2.18 25.90
C LYS A 228 13.24 2.16 26.17
N ILE A 229 12.45 1.80 25.16
CA ILE A 229 11.06 1.38 25.36
C ILE A 229 10.98 -0.09 25.78
N GLU A 230 9.83 -0.51 26.30
CA GLU A 230 9.48 -1.91 26.63
C GLU A 230 9.32 -2.77 25.36
N LYS A 231 10.40 -2.89 24.60
CA LYS A 231 10.54 -3.70 23.39
C LYS A 231 11.94 -4.33 23.38
N PRO A 232 12.16 -5.44 22.66
CA PRO A 232 13.47 -6.07 22.60
C PRO A 232 14.54 -5.13 22.04
N VAL A 233 15.76 -5.26 22.56
CA VAL A 233 16.95 -4.55 22.06
C VAL A 233 17.65 -5.41 21.00
N ILE A 234 17.91 -4.85 19.82
CA ILE A 234 18.76 -5.47 18.80
C ILE A 234 20.19 -4.97 18.99
N ARG A 235 21.13 -5.90 19.16
CA ARG A 235 22.57 -5.64 19.33
C ARG A 235 23.36 -6.15 18.14
N GLY A 236 24.54 -5.59 17.89
CA GLY A 236 25.43 -6.10 16.85
C GLY A 236 25.06 -5.70 15.42
N ILE A 237 24.30 -4.60 15.27
CA ILE A 237 24.04 -4.01 13.96
C ILE A 237 25.34 -3.49 13.32
N SER A 238 25.38 -3.47 12.00
CA SER A 238 26.51 -3.03 11.19
C SER A 238 26.34 -1.63 10.59
N THR A 239 25.14 -1.06 10.70
CA THR A 239 24.82 0.30 10.22
C THR A 239 25.71 1.29 10.95
N GLU A 240 26.44 2.11 10.18
CA GLU A 240 27.37 3.10 10.70
C GLU A 240 26.65 4.09 11.63
N GLN A 241 27.32 4.49 12.71
CA GLN A 241 26.75 5.38 13.73
C GLN A 241 26.25 6.69 13.10
N GLU A 242 26.97 7.23 12.11
CA GLU A 242 26.63 8.46 11.41
C GLU A 242 25.33 8.34 10.58
N GLN A 243 24.96 7.11 10.18
CA GLN A 243 23.73 6.84 9.43
C GLN A 243 22.52 6.63 10.34
N ILE A 244 22.74 6.48 11.65
CA ILE A 244 21.67 6.38 12.65
C ILE A 244 21.08 7.78 12.90
N VAL A 245 20.19 8.18 12.00
CA VAL A 245 19.49 9.47 11.98
C VAL A 245 17.99 9.21 11.80
N GLU A 246 17.16 10.01 12.45
CA GLU A 246 15.70 9.90 12.32
C GLU A 246 15.25 10.07 10.87
N GLY A 247 14.35 9.20 10.41
CA GLY A 247 13.88 9.14 9.04
C GLY A 247 14.74 8.28 8.12
N ASN A 248 16.01 8.03 8.47
CA ASN A 248 16.84 7.09 7.73
C ASN A 248 16.41 5.64 8.00
N ARG A 249 16.94 4.74 7.18
CA ARG A 249 16.74 3.31 7.29
C ARG A 249 18.07 2.63 7.62
N LEU A 250 18.02 1.50 8.31
CA LEU A 250 19.18 0.62 8.48
C LEU A 250 19.77 0.20 7.12
N ASN A 251 21.04 -0.18 7.12
CA ASN A 251 21.72 -0.69 5.92
C ASN A 251 21.15 -2.05 5.46
N ASP A 252 21.45 -2.45 4.22
CA ASP A 252 20.86 -3.66 3.63
C ASP A 252 21.20 -4.95 4.40
N ASP A 253 22.39 -5.05 5.00
CA ASP A 253 22.81 -6.22 5.78
C ASP A 253 22.01 -6.37 7.07
N ASP A 254 21.77 -5.27 7.77
CA ASP A 254 20.96 -5.25 8.99
C ASP A 254 19.46 -5.39 8.69
N LEU A 255 19.01 -4.96 7.52
CA LEU A 255 17.64 -5.22 7.08
C LEU A 255 17.38 -6.71 6.83
N GLU A 256 18.34 -7.44 6.29
CA GLU A 256 18.27 -8.90 6.17
C GLU A 256 18.23 -9.57 7.55
N LYS A 257 19.11 -9.16 8.47
CA LYS A 257 19.09 -9.66 9.87
C LYS A 257 17.78 -9.32 10.58
N LEU A 258 17.22 -8.13 10.35
CA LEU A 258 15.95 -7.70 10.92
C LEU A 258 14.80 -8.58 10.44
N GLU A 259 14.82 -9.05 9.19
CA GLU A 259 13.85 -10.03 8.71
C GLU A 259 13.92 -11.33 9.54
N THR A 260 15.13 -11.83 9.79
CA THR A 260 15.33 -12.99 10.67
C THR A 260 14.87 -12.71 12.10
N VAL A 261 15.16 -11.54 12.66
CA VAL A 261 14.67 -11.10 13.98
C VAL A 261 13.14 -11.13 14.04
N ILE A 262 12.45 -10.61 13.04
CA ILE A 262 10.99 -10.62 12.96
C ILE A 262 10.47 -12.06 12.91
N GLN A 263 11.11 -12.95 12.14
CA GLN A 263 10.77 -14.37 12.12
C GLN A 263 10.94 -15.02 13.51
N ILE A 264 12.09 -14.79 14.16
CA ILE A 264 12.37 -15.27 15.52
C ILE A 264 11.29 -14.79 16.50
N MET A 265 10.94 -13.50 16.48
CA MET A 265 9.94 -12.93 17.38
C MET A 265 8.53 -13.47 17.12
N ASN A 266 8.17 -13.70 15.87
CA ASN A 266 6.89 -14.34 15.52
C ASN A 266 6.81 -15.78 16.05
N ILE A 267 7.93 -16.52 16.00
CA ILE A 267 8.02 -17.86 16.57
C ILE A 267 7.98 -17.78 18.10
N CYS A 268 8.69 -16.82 18.72
CA CYS A 268 8.60 -16.62 20.16
C CYS A 268 7.15 -16.36 20.59
N LYS A 269 6.41 -15.54 19.83
CA LYS A 269 5.01 -15.25 20.08
C LYS A 269 4.11 -16.47 20.01
N SER A 270 4.35 -17.41 19.06
CA SER A 270 3.56 -18.65 18.98
C SER A 270 3.79 -19.59 20.17
N TYR A 271 4.88 -19.40 20.91
CA TYR A 271 5.21 -20.11 22.15
C TYR A 271 5.06 -19.25 23.42
N GLU A 272 4.44 -18.08 23.34
CA GLU A 272 4.25 -17.13 24.46
C GLU A 272 5.57 -16.70 25.14
N LEU A 273 6.63 -16.59 24.34
CA LEU A 273 7.96 -16.17 24.75
C LEU A 273 8.30 -14.74 24.32
N ASP A 274 7.51 -14.11 23.45
CA ASP A 274 7.81 -12.80 22.86
C ASP A 274 7.96 -11.69 23.91
N THR A 275 7.18 -11.74 24.98
CA THR A 275 7.27 -10.80 26.11
C THR A 275 8.48 -11.04 27.01
N LYS A 276 9.14 -12.20 26.89
CA LYS A 276 10.29 -12.58 27.73
C LYS A 276 11.64 -12.24 27.09
N VAL A 277 11.67 -11.93 25.79
CA VAL A 277 12.89 -11.59 25.06
C VAL A 277 13.30 -10.16 25.39
N SER A 278 14.42 -10.00 26.11
CA SER A 278 15.00 -8.69 26.45
C SER A 278 15.85 -8.13 25.32
N SER A 279 16.66 -8.97 24.67
CA SER A 279 17.48 -8.56 23.53
C SER A 279 17.76 -9.70 22.55
N ILE A 280 18.18 -9.32 21.35
CA ILE A 280 18.61 -10.23 20.29
C ILE A 280 19.93 -9.69 19.72
N ASP A 281 20.99 -10.49 19.83
CA ASP A 281 22.27 -10.22 19.20
C ASP A 281 22.25 -10.74 17.76
N VAL A 282 22.56 -9.86 16.81
CA VAL A 282 22.62 -10.13 15.37
C VAL A 282 24.03 -9.95 14.78
N THR A 283 25.07 -9.87 15.62
CA THR A 283 26.47 -9.67 15.21
C THR A 283 26.91 -10.71 14.18
N SER A 284 26.43 -11.95 14.30
CA SER A 284 26.77 -13.07 13.43
C SER A 284 25.52 -13.73 12.87
N LYS A 285 25.41 -13.80 11.53
CA LYS A 285 24.35 -14.59 10.85
C LYS A 285 24.41 -16.09 11.15
N ASN A 286 25.53 -16.58 11.70
CA ASN A 286 25.70 -17.97 12.07
C ASN A 286 25.17 -18.29 13.47
N ASP A 287 24.96 -17.29 14.31
CA ASP A 287 24.45 -17.48 15.68
C ASP A 287 23.69 -16.25 16.17
N TYR A 288 22.38 -16.31 16.08
CA TYR A 288 21.47 -15.36 16.73
C TYR A 288 21.34 -15.72 18.21
N ILE A 289 21.57 -14.75 19.09
CA ILE A 289 21.56 -14.97 20.54
C ILE A 289 20.40 -14.19 21.15
N LEU A 290 19.48 -14.87 21.83
CA LEU A 290 18.40 -14.23 22.56
C LEU A 290 18.78 -14.14 24.03
N GLU A 291 18.55 -12.97 24.63
CA GLU A 291 18.60 -12.80 26.07
C GLU A 291 17.17 -12.73 26.61
N MET A 292 16.94 -13.37 27.75
CA MET A 292 15.70 -13.34 28.50
C MET A 292 16.04 -13.03 29.96
N ASP A 293 16.23 -11.74 30.26
CA ASP A 293 16.79 -11.26 31.53
C ASP A 293 15.97 -11.73 32.74
N GLU A 294 14.63 -11.64 32.67
CA GLU A 294 13.74 -12.07 33.76
C GLU A 294 13.83 -13.57 34.04
N GLU A 295 13.99 -14.38 33.00
CA GLU A 295 14.17 -15.83 33.11
C GLU A 295 15.63 -16.21 33.45
N LYS A 296 16.55 -15.25 33.40
CA LYS A 296 18.00 -15.42 33.51
C LYS A 296 18.54 -16.44 32.51
N LYS A 297 18.08 -16.37 31.26
CA LYS A 297 18.46 -17.31 30.19
C LYS A 297 19.09 -16.59 29.01
N THR A 298 20.09 -17.24 28.43
CA THR A 298 20.66 -16.88 27.12
C THR A 298 20.43 -18.05 26.17
N VAL A 299 19.94 -17.79 24.96
CA VAL A 299 19.61 -18.83 23.97
C VAL A 299 20.43 -18.62 22.71
N HIS A 300 21.36 -19.54 22.42
CA HIS A 300 22.09 -19.58 21.15
C HIS A 300 21.28 -20.36 20.13
N LEU A 301 20.66 -19.67 19.17
CA LEU A 301 19.83 -20.30 18.14
C LEU A 301 20.65 -20.85 16.97
N GLY A 302 21.91 -20.46 16.80
CA GLY A 302 22.60 -20.64 15.53
C GLY A 302 21.99 -19.73 14.46
N ASN A 303 22.10 -20.14 13.20
CA ASN A 303 21.53 -19.42 12.06
C ASN A 303 19.99 -19.55 11.96
N ASP A 304 19.44 -18.94 10.91
CA ASP A 304 18.02 -18.90 10.52
C ASP A 304 17.43 -20.26 10.08
N SER A 305 18.24 -21.32 10.00
CA SER A 305 17.74 -22.65 9.63
C SER A 305 16.89 -23.27 10.75
N ASN A 306 15.77 -23.89 10.38
CA ASN A 306 14.92 -24.69 11.27
C ASN A 306 14.51 -23.98 12.58
N LEU A 307 14.34 -22.65 12.57
CA LEU A 307 14.04 -21.85 13.78
C LEU A 307 12.83 -22.40 14.57
N ASN A 308 11.76 -22.84 13.89
CA ASN A 308 10.60 -23.45 14.55
C ASN A 308 10.97 -24.69 15.38
N ASN A 309 11.75 -25.61 14.79
CA ASN A 309 12.17 -26.84 15.47
C ASN A 309 13.11 -26.54 16.64
N LYS A 310 13.97 -25.53 16.50
CA LYS A 310 14.86 -25.06 17.57
C LYS A 310 14.05 -24.49 18.74
N MET A 311 13.10 -23.61 18.46
CA MET A 311 12.34 -22.92 19.49
C MET A 311 11.40 -23.84 20.28
N LEU A 312 10.97 -24.98 19.73
CA LEU A 312 10.12 -25.97 20.41
C LEU A 312 10.64 -26.38 21.79
N TYR A 313 11.97 -26.44 21.97
CA TYR A 313 12.60 -26.89 23.20
C TYR A 313 12.71 -25.80 24.28
N VAL A 314 12.63 -24.52 23.89
CA VAL A 314 12.89 -23.40 24.79
C VAL A 314 11.89 -23.35 25.96
N PRO A 315 10.56 -23.43 25.76
CA PRO A 315 9.61 -23.38 26.89
C PRO A 315 9.82 -24.49 27.92
N ALA A 316 10.10 -25.73 27.45
CA ALA A 316 10.35 -26.87 28.32
C ALA A 316 11.63 -26.67 29.14
N ILE A 317 12.72 -26.26 28.49
CA ILE A 317 14.01 -26.03 29.16
C ILE A 317 13.93 -24.88 30.17
N ILE A 318 13.23 -23.79 29.85
CA ILE A 318 12.99 -22.68 30.79
C ILE A 318 12.23 -23.19 32.02
N THR A 319 11.17 -23.98 31.81
CA THR A 319 10.32 -24.51 32.89
C THR A 319 11.08 -25.47 33.80
N GLU A 320 11.83 -26.42 33.23
CA GLU A 320 12.64 -27.40 33.98
C GLU A 320 13.78 -26.74 34.76
N ASN A 321 14.28 -25.59 34.29
CA ASN A 321 15.42 -24.87 34.89
C ASN A 321 15.00 -23.49 35.45
N LYS A 322 13.78 -23.42 35.99
CA LYS A 322 13.26 -22.19 36.62
C LYS A 322 14.14 -21.76 37.79
N GLY A 323 14.47 -20.49 37.86
CA GLY A 323 15.33 -19.91 38.91
C GLY A 323 16.83 -20.15 38.74
N LYS A 324 17.25 -20.97 37.76
CA LYS A 324 18.67 -21.21 37.45
C LYS A 324 19.15 -20.31 36.34
N GLU A 325 20.23 -19.58 36.52
CA GLU A 325 20.84 -18.82 35.43
C GLU A 325 21.62 -19.75 34.50
N GLY A 326 21.53 -19.54 33.19
CA GLY A 326 22.33 -20.35 32.26
C GLY A 326 21.99 -20.19 30.79
N THR A 327 22.67 -21.00 29.99
CA THR A 327 22.66 -20.90 28.53
C THR A 327 22.01 -22.12 27.89
N ILE A 328 21.06 -21.89 26.98
CA ILE A 328 20.42 -22.88 26.14
C ILE A 328 21.14 -22.90 24.79
N TYR A 329 21.67 -24.05 24.39
CA TYR A 329 22.35 -24.23 23.10
C TYR A 329 21.44 -24.98 22.11
N LEU A 330 21.02 -24.27 21.07
CA LEU A 330 20.20 -24.76 19.94
C LEU A 330 20.90 -24.61 18.59
N ASN A 331 22.17 -24.21 18.61
CA ASN A 331 22.98 -23.82 17.45
C ASN A 331 23.52 -24.98 16.61
N GLY A 332 23.06 -26.22 16.81
CA GLY A 332 23.42 -27.36 15.99
C GLY A 332 22.27 -27.88 15.14
N ASP A 333 22.58 -28.82 14.24
CA ASP A 333 21.60 -29.42 13.35
C ASP A 333 20.71 -30.42 14.09
N ILE A 334 19.53 -29.96 14.50
CA ILE A 334 18.52 -30.76 15.21
C ILE A 334 18.08 -31.98 14.40
N ASN A 335 18.17 -31.93 13.06
CA ASN A 335 17.81 -33.06 12.20
C ASN A 335 18.94 -34.11 12.12
N ASN A 336 20.16 -33.77 12.56
CA ASN A 336 21.35 -34.61 12.45
C ASN A 336 22.01 -34.85 13.82
N ASN A 337 21.26 -35.46 14.74
CA ASN A 337 21.69 -35.91 16.07
C ASN A 337 22.10 -34.82 17.08
N PHE A 338 21.97 -33.53 16.76
CA PHE A 338 22.19 -32.49 17.76
C PHE A 338 21.09 -32.54 18.82
N LYS A 339 21.49 -32.57 20.10
CA LYS A 339 20.58 -32.50 21.24
C LYS A 339 20.63 -31.10 21.85
N PRO A 340 19.50 -30.37 21.87
CA PRO A 340 19.32 -29.20 22.72
C PRO A 340 19.82 -29.47 24.13
N ARG A 341 20.56 -28.52 24.70
CA ARG A 341 21.12 -28.67 26.05
C ARG A 341 21.11 -27.34 26.80
N PHE A 342 20.92 -27.43 28.11
CA PHE A 342 21.07 -26.33 29.04
C PHE A 342 22.40 -26.47 29.78
N ARG A 343 23.11 -25.35 29.95
CA ARG A 343 24.30 -25.23 30.78
C ARG A 343 24.04 -24.18 31.85
N GLU A 344 23.93 -24.61 33.09
CA GLU A 344 23.84 -23.71 34.24
C GLU A 344 25.13 -22.89 34.39
N LYS A 345 24.98 -21.61 34.72
CA LYS A 345 26.09 -20.72 35.05
C LYS A 345 26.52 -21.04 36.48
N VAL A 346 27.75 -21.56 36.63
CA VAL A 346 28.34 -21.96 37.92
C VAL A 346 29.02 -20.76 38.57
#